data_AF-A0A0C1RJV2-F1
#
_entry.id   AF-A0A0C1RJV2-F1
#
_cell.length_a   1.000
_cell.length_b   1.000
_cell.length_c   1.000
_cell.angle_alpha   90.00
_cell.angle_beta   90.00
_cell.angle_gamma   90.00
#
_symmetry.space_group_name_H-M   'P 1'
#
loop_
_entity.id
_entity.type
_entity.pdbx_description
1 polymer ?
#
loop_
_entity_poly.entity_id
_entity_poly.type
_entity_poly.pdbx_seq_one_letter_code
_entity_poly.pdbx_strand_id
1 'polypeptide(L)'
;MGQNLSEEKCVACRGDAPKVTPEEKELLSRQIPEWKIVEKNGVEMLERKYEFPDFASALMFTERVGKLAENEKHHPSILTEWGKVTVWWWTHKINGLHRNDFIMAAKTDSLYQPLLKDYIES
;
A
#
# COMPACT_ATOMS: atom_id res chain seq x y z
N MET A 1 20.64 10.85 -4.49
CA MET A 1 20.28 10.14 -3.25
C MET A 1 18.76 10.12 -3.20
N GLY A 2 18.13 9.10 -3.78
CA GLY A 2 16.67 8.96 -3.70
C GLY A 2 16.31 8.44 -2.32
N GLN A 3 15.43 9.13 -1.60
CA GLN A 3 14.91 8.65 -0.32
C GLN A 3 14.07 7.39 -0.56
N ASN A 4 14.31 6.35 0.24
CA ASN A 4 13.57 5.10 0.20
C ASN A 4 12.23 5.28 0.93
N LEU A 5 11.11 5.23 0.20
CA LEU A 5 9.78 5.47 0.78
C LEU A 5 9.44 4.52 1.93
N SER A 6 9.94 3.29 1.93
CA SER A 6 9.63 2.33 3.00
C SER A 6 10.26 2.70 4.35
N GLU A 7 11.26 3.57 4.36
CA GLU A 7 11.95 4.05 5.56
C GLU A 7 11.36 5.35 6.12
N GLU A 8 10.52 6.05 5.36
CA GLU A 8 9.89 7.29 5.77
C GLU A 8 8.73 7.05 6.75
N LYS A 9 8.44 8.00 7.66
CA LYS A 9 7.27 7.94 8.55
C LYS A 9 6.10 8.74 7.97
N CYS A 10 4.89 8.27 8.19
CA CYS A 10 3.69 9.05 7.87
C CYS A 10 3.65 10.33 8.70
N VAL A 11 3.33 11.44 8.05
CA VAL A 11 3.03 12.71 8.73
C VAL A 11 1.54 12.79 8.97
N ALA A 12 1.10 13.31 10.12
CA ALA A 12 -0.32 13.41 10.43
C ALA A 12 -1.10 14.16 9.33
N CYS A 13 -1.98 13.45 8.61
CA CYS A 13 -2.83 14.06 7.59
C CYS A 13 -3.85 14.99 8.25
N ARG A 14 -3.71 16.30 8.00
CA ARG A 14 -4.71 17.33 8.30
C ARG A 14 -5.63 17.52 7.09
N GLY A 15 -6.80 18.12 7.28
CA GLY A 15 -7.79 18.31 6.20
C GLY A 15 -7.31 19.24 5.08
N ASP A 16 -6.27 20.03 5.34
CA ASP A 16 -5.61 20.96 4.43
C ASP A 16 -4.30 20.40 3.83
N ALA A 17 -3.98 19.12 4.07
CA ALA A 17 -2.79 18.51 3.49
C ALA A 17 -2.88 18.51 1.94
N PRO A 18 -1.83 18.91 1.21
CA PRO A 18 -1.88 18.96 -0.24
C PRO A 18 -1.95 17.56 -0.83
N LYS A 19 -2.75 17.39 -1.89
CA LYS A 19 -2.64 16.20 -2.76
C LYS A 19 -1.28 16.21 -3.44
N VAL A 20 -0.75 15.03 -3.75
CA VAL A 20 0.45 14.92 -4.59
C VAL A 20 0.20 15.50 -5.98
N THR A 21 1.15 16.26 -6.51
CA THR A 21 1.07 16.81 -7.87
C THR A 21 1.26 15.70 -8.93
N PRO A 22 0.90 15.94 -10.21
CA PRO A 22 1.18 14.99 -11.29
C PRO A 22 2.65 14.57 -11.38
N GLU A 23 3.58 15.51 -11.18
CA GLU A 23 5.02 15.26 -11.22
C GLU A 23 5.46 14.40 -10.02
N GLU A 24 4.94 14.70 -8.82
CA GLU A 24 5.20 13.88 -7.64
C GLU A 24 4.65 12.46 -7.79
N LYS A 25 3.43 12.31 -8.35
CA LYS A 25 2.84 11.00 -8.64
C LYS A 25 3.77 10.18 -9.54
N GLU A 26 4.30 10.78 -10.61
CA GLU A 26 5.20 10.08 -11.53
C GLU A 26 6.48 9.62 -10.81
N LEU A 27 7.11 10.50 -10.03
CA LEU A 27 8.33 10.18 -9.29
C LEU A 27 8.11 9.10 -8.22
N LEU A 28 7.01 9.19 -7.47
CA LEU A 28 6.68 8.27 -6.40
C LEU A 28 6.27 6.90 -6.94
N SER A 29 5.50 6.86 -8.03
CA SER A 29 5.05 5.60 -8.64
C SER A 29 6.22 4.74 -9.14
N ARG A 30 7.34 5.35 -9.55
CA ARG A 30 8.56 4.62 -9.93
C ARG A 30 9.17 3.80 -8.78
N GLN A 31 8.87 4.15 -7.53
CA GLN A 31 9.37 3.43 -6.35
C GLN A 31 8.43 2.29 -5.91
N ILE A 32 7.21 2.25 -6.44
CA ILE A 32 6.19 1.24 -6.13
C ILE A 32 5.58 0.68 -7.43
N PRO A 33 6.40 0.08 -8.33
CA PRO A 33 6.02 -0.21 -9.72
C PRO A 33 4.83 -1.18 -9.87
N GLU A 34 4.56 -1.97 -8.84
CA GLU A 34 3.46 -2.95 -8.81
C GLU A 34 2.12 -2.33 -8.37
N TRP A 35 2.14 -1.11 -7.85
CA TRP A 35 0.94 -0.38 -7.46
C TRP A 35 0.37 0.41 -8.64
N LYS A 36 -0.95 0.45 -8.74
CA LYS A 36 -1.68 1.18 -9.77
C LYS A 36 -2.45 2.32 -9.15
N ILE A 37 -2.42 3.50 -9.77
CA ILE A 37 -3.39 4.55 -9.44
C ILE A 37 -4.70 4.19 -10.14
N VAL A 38 -5.76 4.03 -9.37
CA VAL A 38 -7.12 3.75 -9.84
C VAL A 38 -8.07 4.83 -9.33
N GLU A 39 -9.17 5.06 -10.02
CA GLU A 39 -10.24 5.95 -9.56
C GLU A 39 -11.47 5.13 -9.17
N LYS A 40 -12.01 5.39 -7.97
CA LYS A 40 -13.26 4.82 -7.49
C LYS A 40 -14.15 5.93 -6.97
N ASN A 41 -15.36 6.06 -7.54
CA ASN A 41 -16.33 7.10 -7.17
C ASN A 41 -15.74 8.53 -7.20
N GLY A 42 -14.88 8.84 -8.19
CA GLY A 42 -14.23 10.14 -8.31
C GLY A 42 -13.05 10.36 -7.35
N VAL A 43 -12.56 9.32 -6.66
CA VAL A 43 -11.43 9.39 -5.73
C VAL A 43 -10.28 8.53 -6.24
N GLU A 44 -9.11 9.13 -6.44
CA GLU A 44 -7.87 8.41 -6.75
C GLU A 44 -7.35 7.64 -5.54
N MET A 45 -6.92 6.41 -5.78
CA MET A 45 -6.38 5.48 -4.79
C MET A 45 -5.22 4.69 -5.39
N LEU A 46 -4.26 4.28 -4.56
CA LEU A 46 -3.27 3.27 -4.94
C LEU A 46 -3.86 1.89 -4.69
N GLU A 47 -3.88 1.02 -5.70
CA GLU A 47 -4.33 -0.37 -5.62
C GLU A 47 -3.18 -1.33 -5.92
N ARG A 48 -3.01 -2.36 -5.09
CA ARG A 48 -2.21 -3.54 -5.42
C ARG A 48 -2.91 -4.83 -4.98
N LYS A 49 -2.74 -5.87 -5.78
CA LYS A 49 -3.19 -7.24 -5.49
C LYS A 49 -1.96 -8.10 -5.16
N TYR A 50 -2.08 -8.89 -4.11
CA TYR A 50 -1.07 -9.82 -3.61
C TYR A 50 -1.65 -11.22 -3.68
N GLU A 51 -0.84 -12.19 -4.10
CA GLU A 51 -1.27 -13.58 -4.32
C GLU A 51 -0.69 -14.51 -3.26
N PHE A 52 -1.46 -15.52 -2.87
CA PHE A 52 -1.16 -16.44 -1.78
C PHE A 52 -1.65 -17.85 -2.13
N PRO A 53 -1.04 -18.91 -1.57
CA PRO A 53 -1.45 -20.28 -1.89
C PRO A 53 -2.78 -20.68 -1.24
N ASP A 54 -3.17 -20.02 -0.14
CA ASP A 54 -4.37 -20.33 0.63
C ASP A 54 -4.94 -19.09 1.35
N PHE A 55 -6.07 -19.26 2.03
CA PHE A 55 -6.69 -18.17 2.79
C PHE A 55 -5.92 -17.82 4.07
N ALA A 56 -5.24 -18.78 4.71
CA ALA A 56 -4.54 -18.54 5.98
C ALA A 56 -3.34 -17.60 5.79
N SER A 57 -2.56 -17.81 4.73
CA SER A 57 -1.44 -16.96 4.33
C SER A 57 -1.91 -15.57 3.88
N ALA A 58 -3.02 -15.47 3.14
CA ALA A 58 -3.66 -14.20 2.81
C ALA A 58 -4.08 -13.43 4.08
N LEU A 59 -4.73 -14.10 5.03
CA LEU A 59 -5.16 -13.50 6.30
C LEU A 59 -3.97 -13.01 7.14
N MET A 60 -2.89 -13.80 7.25
CA MET A 60 -1.67 -13.39 7.94
C MET A 60 -1.05 -12.12 7.35
N PHE A 61 -1.05 -11.98 6.02
CA PHE A 61 -0.59 -10.76 5.37
C PHE A 61 -1.50 -9.58 5.72
N THR A 62 -2.82 -9.75 5.65
CA THR A 62 -3.79 -8.72 6.06
C THR A 62 -3.56 -8.24 7.50
N GLU A 63 -3.30 -9.14 8.45
CA GLU A 63 -2.97 -8.76 9.82
C GLU A 63 -1.69 -7.93 9.93
N ARG A 64 -0.65 -8.26 9.15
CA ARG A 64 0.60 -7.49 9.11
C ARG A 64 0.35 -6.08 8.57
N VAL A 65 -0.43 -5.96 7.50
CA VAL A 65 -0.81 -4.65 6.92
C VAL A 65 -1.65 -3.85 7.92
N GLY A 66 -2.58 -4.49 8.64
CA GLY A 66 -3.36 -3.84 9.70
C GLY A 66 -2.50 -3.31 10.85
N LYS A 67 -1.53 -4.09 11.33
CA LYS A 67 -0.58 -3.63 12.36
C LYS A 67 0.28 -2.45 11.88
N LEU A 68 0.73 -2.49 10.63
CA LEU A 68 1.44 -1.39 10.00
C LEU A 68 0.57 -0.12 9.95
N ALA A 69 -0.69 -0.25 9.55
CA ALA A 69 -1.64 0.85 9.46
C ALA A 69 -1.85 1.57 10.80
N GLU A 70 -2.07 0.81 11.89
CA GLU A 70 -2.22 1.36 13.24
C GLU A 70 -0.96 2.10 13.72
N ASN A 71 0.22 1.50 13.50
CA ASN A 71 1.49 2.10 13.90
C ASN A 71 1.75 3.44 13.21
N GLU A 72 1.37 3.55 11.93
CA GLU A 72 1.56 4.75 11.11
C GLU A 72 0.36 5.72 11.19
N LYS A 73 -0.72 5.32 11.86
CA LYS A 73 -2.00 6.04 11.95
C LYS A 73 -2.56 6.45 10.58
N HIS A 74 -2.41 5.55 9.61
CA HIS A 74 -2.89 5.71 8.25
C HIS A 74 -3.50 4.39 7.81
N HIS A 75 -4.79 4.39 7.47
CA HIS A 75 -5.58 3.16 7.33
C HIS A 75 -5.97 2.89 5.87
N PRO A 76 -5.77 1.66 5.37
CA PRO A 76 -6.18 1.27 4.02
C PRO A 76 -7.60 0.74 4.02
N SER A 77 -8.14 0.49 2.83
CA SER A 77 -9.12 -0.59 2.67
C SER A 77 -8.42 -1.88 2.27
N ILE A 78 -8.82 -3.00 2.85
CA ILE A 78 -8.25 -4.33 2.57
C ILE A 78 -9.39 -5.29 2.25
N LEU A 79 -9.27 -6.00 1.13
CA LEU A 79 -10.14 -7.13 0.79
C LEU A 79 -9.31 -8.41 0.82
N THR A 80 -9.63 -9.30 1.76
CA THR A 80 -9.02 -10.62 1.89
C THR A 80 -9.95 -11.67 1.30
N GLU A 81 -9.45 -12.45 0.35
CA GLU A 81 -10.14 -13.51 -0.34
C GLU A 81 -9.25 -14.77 -0.37
N TRP A 82 -9.78 -15.91 -0.81
CA TRP A 82 -8.96 -17.12 -0.96
C TRP A 82 -7.79 -16.87 -1.93
N GLY A 83 -6.56 -17.01 -1.42
CA GLY A 83 -5.34 -16.87 -2.20
C GLY A 83 -5.01 -15.45 -2.67
N LYS A 84 -5.68 -14.42 -2.12
CA LYS A 84 -5.50 -13.04 -2.61
C LYS A 84 -5.80 -12.00 -1.54
N VAL A 85 -4.99 -10.94 -1.50
CA VAL A 85 -5.29 -9.70 -0.76
C VAL A 85 -5.22 -8.52 -1.70
N THR A 86 -6.28 -7.71 -1.74
CA THR A 86 -6.25 -6.42 -2.44
C THR A 86 -6.19 -5.29 -1.41
N VAL A 87 -5.23 -4.38 -1.59
CA VAL A 87 -5.02 -3.24 -0.69
C VAL A 87 -5.23 -1.94 -1.46
N TRP A 88 -5.96 -1.01 -0.83
CA TRP A 88 -6.12 0.35 -1.31
C TRP A 88 -5.61 1.37 -0.31
N TRP A 89 -4.72 2.26 -0.76
CA TRP A 89 -4.26 3.41 0.01
C TRP A 89 -4.77 4.72 -0.61
N TRP A 90 -5.41 5.54 0.23
CA TRP A 90 -5.72 6.94 -0.09
C TRP A 90 -5.95 7.72 1.20
N THR A 91 -5.87 9.04 1.11
CA THR A 91 -6.14 9.92 2.24
C THR A 91 -7.59 10.39 2.22
N HIS A 92 -8.43 9.77 3.07
CA HIS A 92 -9.87 10.07 3.17
C HIS A 92 -10.18 11.57 3.34
N LYS A 93 -9.41 12.28 4.17
CA LYS A 93 -9.68 13.70 4.50
C LYS A 93 -9.59 14.63 3.30
N ILE A 94 -8.83 14.26 2.27
CA ILE A 94 -8.60 15.10 1.09
C ILE A 94 -9.21 14.50 -0.17
N ASN A 95 -9.90 13.35 -0.07
CA ASN A 95 -10.46 12.61 -1.20
C ASN A 95 -9.43 12.46 -2.35
N GLY A 96 -8.26 11.91 -2.04
CA GLY A 96 -7.22 11.64 -3.04
C GLY A 96 -5.91 11.19 -2.42
N LEU A 97 -4.86 11.26 -3.22
CA LEU A 97 -3.53 10.78 -2.87
C LEU A 97 -2.69 11.85 -2.18
N HIS A 98 -2.10 11.47 -1.05
CA HIS A 98 -1.07 12.18 -0.31
C HIS A 98 0.22 11.34 -0.34
N ARG A 99 1.38 11.94 -0.04
CA ARG A 99 2.67 11.22 0.03
C ARG A 99 2.62 9.98 0.93
N ASN A 100 1.89 10.05 2.05
CA ASN A 100 1.70 8.93 2.97
C ASN A 100 1.13 7.68 2.28
N ASP A 101 0.28 7.84 1.27
CA ASP A 101 -0.29 6.71 0.55
C ASP A 101 0.81 5.92 -0.18
N PHE A 102 1.80 6.62 -0.74
CA PHE A 102 2.96 6.01 -1.39
C PHE A 102 3.96 5.41 -0.39
N ILE A 103 4.16 6.06 0.77
CA ILE A 103 4.95 5.51 1.88
C ILE A 103 4.34 4.18 2.35
N MET A 104 3.03 4.18 2.59
CA MET A 104 2.32 2.99 3.06
C MET A 104 2.27 1.90 2.00
N ALA A 105 2.16 2.24 0.72
CA ALA A 105 2.31 1.29 -0.38
C ALA A 105 3.68 0.60 -0.36
N ALA A 106 4.79 1.37 -0.26
CA ALA A 106 6.14 0.81 -0.20
C ALA A 106 6.40 -0.04 1.05
N LYS A 107 5.87 0.36 2.21
CA LYS A 107 5.93 -0.44 3.44
C LYS A 107 5.12 -1.72 3.34
N THR A 108 3.95 -1.66 2.70
CA THR A 108 3.11 -2.84 2.45
C THR A 108 3.86 -3.86 1.58
N ASP A 109 4.56 -3.40 0.53
CA ASP A 109 5.41 -4.26 -0.31
C ASP A 109 6.49 -4.97 0.50
N SER A 110 7.09 -4.28 1.47
CA SER A 110 8.13 -4.84 2.34
C SER A 110 7.61 -5.94 3.28
N LEU A 111 6.30 -6.00 3.53
CA LEU A 111 5.65 -7.07 4.30
C LEU A 111 5.30 -8.28 3.44
N TYR A 112 5.25 -8.11 2.11
CA TYR A 112 4.90 -9.17 1.18
C TYR A 112 6.14 -10.01 0.90
N GLN A 113 6.09 -11.26 1.36
CA GLN A 113 7.05 -12.27 0.97
C GLN A 113 6.46 -13.05 -0.21
N PRO A 114 6.87 -12.78 -1.46
CA PRO A 114 6.41 -13.58 -2.58
C PRO A 114 6.81 -15.04 -2.35
N LEU A 115 5.95 -15.96 -2.79
CA LEU A 115 6.23 -17.39 -2.77
C LEU A 115 7.42 -17.70 -3.69
N LEU A 116 8.66 -17.58 -3.20
CA LEU A 116 9.86 -18.07 -3.86
C LEU A 116 10.93 -18.50 -2.84
N LYS A 117 10.90 -19.78 -2.43
CA LYS A 117 12.05 -20.73 -2.52
C LYS A 117 11.86 -22.10 -1.84
N ASP A 118 10.79 -22.34 -1.09
CA ASP A 118 10.68 -23.62 -0.34
C ASP A 118 9.87 -24.72 -1.06
N TYR A 119 9.50 -24.53 -2.32
CA TYR A 119 8.74 -25.52 -3.12
C TYR A 119 9.61 -26.31 -4.13
N ILE A 120 10.94 -26.19 -4.08
CA ILE A 120 11.87 -26.92 -4.98
C ILE A 120 12.73 -27.96 -4.23
N GLU A 121 12.68 -28.05 -2.89
CA GLU A 121 13.43 -29.05 -2.12
C GLU A 121 12.53 -29.97 -1.27
N SER A 122 11.46 -30.50 -1.87
CA SER A 122 10.73 -31.67 -1.32
C SER A 122 10.40 -32.68 -2.41
#